data_AF-A0A0M0JJS9-F1
#
_entry.id   AF-A0A0M0JJS9-F1
#
_cell.length_a   1.000
_cell.length_b   1.000
_cell.length_c   1.000
_cell.angle_alpha   90.00
_cell.angle_beta   90.00
_cell.angle_gamma   90.00
#
_symmetry.space_group_name_H-M   'P 1'
#
loop_
_entity.id
_entity.type
_entity.pdbx_description
1 polymer ?
#
loop_
_entity_poly.entity_id
_entity_poly.type
_entity_poly.pdbx_seq_one_letter_code
_entity_poly.pdbx_strand_id
1 'polypeptide(L)'
;MLAAVEARHSRAGRVDPSMLDAAHGAYRLTLDALIHARTPPSQEVLERLRSAHLTHLDASFYLLSHVRRLARAEEAPPPKRVERLLTLLLLVKPPSKDVAPRAAVMLAAPPLPTKLTGKRARAAAAEEAEAGGGGSNSERAAELREWPPEAKQLLGKQRHRAAYDKAWRALLALPMPAPAFRQVLRALPEGILPHVPVPLRYCDVLSDGYARGGVEAVLALRGLFVLMTRHHLEYPHLYKQLYAVLTAEALNGAHRAVFAAELKLFLSSVALPAYLLAAFCKRLLPADPRGRYREISGDLGGGRGSAEDAALLAAIAAADPFRMEESDPAESMALDSSLWEVEQLRQHCCPTVASLAGLFAAPMLPMTAPVELEPLAALTYSSLGLLETRKRLREVPLAVRPPASLFGAPPPGMPPGMAPLLAGLNAWQ
;
A
#
# COMPACT_ATOMS: atom_id res chain seq x y z
N MET A 1 -33.93 0.39 -4.66
CA MET A 1 -33.77 -0.94 -5.27
C MET A 1 -33.20 -1.97 -4.29
N LEU A 2 -32.08 -1.71 -3.60
CA LEU A 2 -31.56 -2.59 -2.54
C LEU A 2 -32.61 -2.87 -1.44
N ALA A 3 -33.30 -1.83 -0.94
CA ALA A 3 -34.43 -2.00 -0.02
C ALA A 3 -35.62 -2.80 -0.59
N ALA A 4 -35.80 -2.84 -1.91
CA ALA A 4 -36.84 -3.64 -2.56
C ALA A 4 -36.42 -5.11 -2.75
N VAL A 5 -35.12 -5.36 -2.91
CA VAL A 5 -34.52 -6.69 -2.78
C VAL A 5 -34.72 -7.15 -1.34
N GLU A 6 -34.29 -6.38 -0.33
CA GLU A 6 -34.50 -6.67 1.09
C GLU A 6 -35.98 -6.95 1.45
N ALA A 7 -36.92 -6.14 0.97
CA ALA A 7 -38.35 -6.30 1.23
C ALA A 7 -38.99 -7.53 0.55
N ARG A 8 -38.42 -8.02 -0.57
CA ARG A 8 -38.84 -9.29 -1.19
C ARG A 8 -38.30 -10.51 -0.43
N HIS A 9 -37.18 -10.34 0.27
CA HIS A 9 -36.49 -11.43 0.97
C HIS A 9 -36.99 -11.60 2.43
N SER A 10 -37.58 -10.58 3.04
CA SER A 10 -38.20 -10.67 4.38
C SER A 10 -39.52 -11.46 4.42
N ARG A 11 -40.11 -11.80 3.27
CA ARG A 11 -41.29 -12.68 3.20
C ARG A 11 -40.83 -14.15 3.23
N ALA A 12 -40.69 -14.67 4.45
CA ALA A 12 -40.32 -16.05 4.76
C ALA A 12 -41.42 -17.08 4.43
N GLY A 13 -41.91 -17.12 3.18
CA GLY A 13 -42.95 -18.05 2.75
C GLY A 13 -42.68 -18.57 1.33
N ARG A 14 -42.44 -19.89 1.23
CA ARG A 14 -42.28 -20.69 -0.01
C ARG A 14 -41.51 -20.00 -1.13
N VAL A 15 -40.20 -20.22 -1.15
CA VAL A 15 -39.35 -19.79 -2.27
C VAL A 15 -39.45 -20.84 -3.38
N ASP A 16 -40.27 -20.55 -4.41
CA ASP A 16 -40.24 -21.30 -5.66
C ASP A 16 -38.92 -21.02 -6.42
N PRO A 17 -38.38 -21.98 -7.20
CA PRO A 17 -37.16 -21.79 -7.99
C PRO A 17 -37.25 -20.62 -8.98
N SER A 18 -38.44 -20.27 -9.45
CA SER A 18 -38.68 -19.08 -10.28
C SER A 18 -38.46 -17.75 -9.52
N MET A 19 -38.68 -17.73 -8.20
CA MET A 19 -38.42 -16.56 -7.35
C MET A 19 -36.93 -16.37 -7.07
N LEU A 20 -36.15 -17.45 -7.01
CA LEU A 20 -34.69 -17.43 -6.94
C LEU A 20 -34.10 -16.76 -8.19
N ASP A 21 -34.52 -17.17 -9.38
CA ASP A 21 -34.06 -16.55 -10.64
C ASP A 21 -34.46 -15.08 -10.75
N ALA A 22 -35.66 -14.72 -10.29
CA ALA A 22 -36.11 -13.33 -10.24
C ALA A 22 -35.31 -12.48 -9.24
N ALA A 23 -34.93 -13.03 -8.08
CA ALA A 23 -34.11 -12.36 -7.09
C ALA A 23 -32.66 -12.16 -7.58
N HIS A 24 -32.05 -13.19 -8.17
CA HIS A 24 -30.74 -13.08 -8.81
C HIS A 24 -30.75 -12.11 -9.99
N GLY A 25 -31.82 -12.10 -10.79
CA GLY A 25 -32.03 -11.14 -11.88
C GLY A 25 -32.14 -9.70 -11.37
N ALA A 26 -32.90 -9.46 -10.32
CA ALA A 26 -33.01 -8.13 -9.70
C ALA A 26 -31.67 -7.67 -9.10
N TYR A 27 -30.95 -8.55 -8.40
CA TYR A 27 -29.63 -8.24 -7.86
C TYR A 27 -28.64 -7.89 -8.97
N ARG A 28 -28.62 -8.66 -10.05
CA ARG A 28 -27.81 -8.36 -11.24
C ARG A 28 -28.12 -6.99 -11.84
N LEU A 29 -29.40 -6.63 -11.98
CA LEU A 29 -29.79 -5.30 -12.47
C LEU A 29 -29.33 -4.18 -11.53
N THR A 30 -29.37 -4.40 -10.21
CA THR A 30 -28.83 -3.42 -9.26
C THR A 30 -27.32 -3.25 -9.37
N LEU A 31 -26.58 -4.34 -9.57
CA LEU A 31 -25.14 -4.28 -9.79
C LEU A 31 -24.79 -3.59 -11.11
N ASP A 32 -25.53 -3.90 -12.19
CA ASP A 32 -25.37 -3.21 -13.47
C ASP A 32 -25.66 -1.71 -13.33
N ALA A 33 -26.71 -1.34 -12.60
CA ALA A 33 -27.02 0.06 -12.33
C ALA A 33 -25.90 0.77 -11.54
N LEU A 34 -25.30 0.11 -10.54
CA LEU A 34 -24.17 0.67 -9.77
C LEU A 34 -22.91 0.84 -10.62
N ILE A 35 -22.65 -0.11 -11.53
CA ILE A 35 -21.48 -0.08 -12.41
C ILE A 35 -21.63 0.98 -13.51
N HIS A 36 -22.84 1.15 -14.05
CA HIS A 36 -23.16 2.08 -15.14
C HIS A 36 -23.64 3.47 -14.67
N ALA A 37 -23.77 3.69 -13.35
CA ALA A 37 -24.19 4.97 -12.79
C ALA A 37 -23.33 6.14 -13.30
N ARG A 38 -23.85 7.36 -13.41
CA ARG A 38 -23.02 8.52 -13.81
C ARG A 38 -22.07 8.95 -12.69
N THR A 39 -22.51 8.83 -11.44
CA THR A 39 -21.75 9.18 -10.23
C THR A 39 -21.05 7.96 -9.63
N PRO A 40 -19.90 8.13 -8.97
CA PRO A 40 -19.33 7.05 -8.16
C PRO A 40 -20.29 6.69 -7.01
N PRO A 41 -20.36 5.42 -6.61
CA PRO A 41 -21.19 5.01 -5.47
C PRO A 41 -20.71 5.74 -4.21
N SER A 42 -21.65 6.32 -3.45
CA SER A 42 -21.33 6.96 -2.17
C SER A 42 -20.83 5.92 -1.17
N GLN A 43 -19.99 6.35 -0.22
CA GLN A 43 -19.42 5.48 0.79
C GLN A 43 -20.53 4.76 1.61
N GLU A 44 -21.63 5.46 1.91
CA GLU A 44 -22.80 4.88 2.59
C GLU A 44 -23.43 3.71 1.83
N VAL A 45 -23.51 3.81 0.50
CA VAL A 45 -24.06 2.73 -0.34
C VAL A 45 -23.13 1.53 -0.33
N LEU A 46 -21.82 1.75 -0.40
CA LEU A 46 -20.82 0.68 -0.32
C LEU A 46 -20.83 -0.01 1.05
N GLU A 47 -20.98 0.77 2.13
CA GLU A 47 -21.08 0.25 3.49
C GLU A 47 -22.35 -0.58 3.69
N ARG A 48 -23.50 -0.11 3.20
CA ARG A 48 -24.75 -0.89 3.20
C ARG A 48 -24.64 -2.16 2.38
N LEU A 49 -24.02 -2.09 1.19
CA LEU A 49 -23.81 -3.28 0.36
C LEU A 49 -22.92 -4.30 1.09
N ARG A 50 -21.89 -3.83 1.79
CA ARG A 50 -21.00 -4.67 2.59
C ARG A 50 -21.70 -5.30 3.80
N SER A 51 -22.47 -4.55 4.57
CA SER A 51 -23.11 -5.05 5.79
C SER A 51 -24.36 -5.89 5.52
N ALA A 52 -25.16 -5.51 4.52
CA ALA A 52 -26.45 -6.15 4.23
C ALA A 52 -26.37 -7.28 3.20
N HIS A 53 -25.45 -7.22 2.22
CA HIS A 53 -25.40 -8.19 1.13
C HIS A 53 -24.13 -9.04 1.09
N LEU A 54 -22.94 -8.48 1.37
CA LEU A 54 -21.69 -9.25 1.32
C LEU A 54 -21.48 -10.18 2.51
N THR A 55 -22.32 -10.07 3.55
CA THR A 55 -22.43 -11.06 4.62
C THR A 55 -23.01 -12.38 4.13
N HIS A 56 -23.78 -12.34 3.03
CA HIS A 56 -24.39 -13.53 2.45
C HIS A 56 -23.46 -14.18 1.42
N LEU A 57 -23.28 -15.50 1.53
CA LEU A 57 -22.33 -16.26 0.70
C LEU A 57 -22.75 -16.26 -0.78
N ASP A 58 -24.03 -16.44 -1.06
CA ASP A 58 -24.60 -16.43 -2.41
C ASP A 58 -24.40 -15.07 -3.09
N ALA A 59 -24.74 -13.96 -2.44
CA ALA A 59 -24.49 -12.62 -3.01
C ALA A 59 -23.02 -12.40 -3.35
N SER A 60 -22.11 -12.77 -2.43
CA SER A 60 -20.68 -12.61 -2.67
C SER A 60 -20.23 -13.41 -3.90
N PHE A 61 -20.74 -14.63 -4.08
CA PHE A 61 -20.43 -15.47 -5.23
C PHE A 61 -21.03 -14.93 -6.54
N TYR A 62 -22.27 -14.46 -6.50
CA TYR A 62 -22.94 -13.87 -7.66
C TYR A 62 -22.28 -12.56 -8.08
N LEU A 63 -21.86 -11.73 -7.12
CA LEU A 63 -21.09 -10.52 -7.40
C LEU A 63 -19.78 -10.85 -8.12
N LEU A 64 -19.00 -11.82 -7.62
CA LEU A 64 -17.76 -12.25 -8.26
C LEU A 64 -18.01 -12.79 -9.68
N SER A 65 -19.05 -13.59 -9.85
CA SER A 65 -19.43 -14.16 -11.14
C SER A 65 -19.90 -13.09 -12.13
N HIS A 66 -20.64 -12.07 -11.64
CA HIS A 66 -21.12 -10.95 -12.43
C HIS A 66 -19.99 -10.03 -12.87
N VAL A 67 -19.10 -9.65 -11.95
CA VAL A 67 -17.90 -8.86 -12.27
C VAL A 67 -17.03 -9.59 -13.30
N ARG A 68 -16.81 -10.89 -13.13
CA ARG A 68 -16.07 -11.70 -14.12
C ARG A 68 -16.72 -11.65 -15.50
N ARG A 69 -18.05 -11.76 -15.57
CA ARG A 69 -18.78 -11.74 -16.84
C ARG A 69 -18.66 -10.38 -17.53
N LEU A 70 -18.85 -9.29 -16.78
CA LEU A 70 -18.72 -7.94 -17.32
C LEU A 70 -17.29 -7.66 -17.79
N ALA A 71 -16.28 -8.02 -17.00
CA ALA A 71 -14.89 -7.82 -17.36
C ALA A 71 -14.44 -8.64 -18.59
N ARG A 72 -15.14 -9.74 -18.92
CA ARG A 72 -14.87 -10.52 -20.15
C ARG A 72 -15.68 -10.05 -21.36
N ALA A 73 -16.80 -9.41 -21.13
CA ALA A 73 -17.69 -8.98 -22.21
C ALA A 73 -17.18 -7.72 -22.90
N GLU A 74 -16.36 -6.92 -22.22
CA GLU A 74 -15.85 -5.65 -22.72
C GLU A 74 -14.32 -5.72 -22.83
N GLU A 75 -13.79 -5.54 -24.04
CA GLU A 75 -12.34 -5.51 -24.26
C GLU A 75 -11.71 -4.18 -23.78
N ALA A 76 -12.46 -3.07 -23.86
CA ALA A 76 -11.98 -1.74 -23.48
C ALA A 76 -13.08 -0.92 -22.76
N PRO A 77 -13.39 -1.23 -21.49
CA PRO A 77 -14.33 -0.45 -20.69
C PRO A 77 -13.80 0.97 -20.41
N PRO A 78 -14.68 1.97 -20.23
CA PRO A 78 -14.27 3.29 -19.81
C PRO A 78 -13.55 3.23 -18.44
N PRO A 79 -12.52 4.05 -18.19
CA PRO A 79 -11.65 3.93 -17.02
C PRO A 79 -12.42 4.02 -15.69
N LYS A 80 -13.44 4.87 -15.63
CA LYS A 80 -14.33 5.04 -14.48
C LYS A 80 -15.09 3.75 -14.12
N ARG A 81 -15.38 2.91 -15.11
CA ARG A 81 -16.06 1.62 -14.89
C ARG A 81 -15.11 0.62 -14.26
N VAL A 82 -13.86 0.58 -14.73
CA VAL A 82 -12.80 -0.28 -14.15
C VAL A 82 -12.57 0.06 -12.69
N GLU A 83 -12.48 1.34 -12.34
CA GLU A 83 -12.36 1.82 -10.96
C GLU A 83 -13.52 1.35 -10.06
N ARG A 84 -14.75 1.33 -10.60
CA ARG A 84 -15.92 0.84 -9.85
C ARG A 84 -15.91 -0.67 -9.69
N LEU A 85 -15.57 -1.40 -10.74
CA LEU A 85 -15.41 -2.85 -10.67
C LEU A 85 -14.34 -3.23 -9.63
N LEU A 86 -13.22 -2.50 -9.61
CA LEU A 86 -12.19 -2.62 -8.60
C LEU A 86 -12.72 -2.31 -7.20
N THR A 87 -13.43 -1.20 -7.03
CA THR A 87 -14.03 -0.82 -5.73
C THR A 87 -14.96 -1.91 -5.20
N LEU A 88 -15.81 -2.48 -6.06
CA LEU A 88 -16.70 -3.58 -5.69
C LEU A 88 -15.93 -4.86 -5.33
N LEU A 89 -14.87 -5.21 -6.08
CA LEU A 89 -14.06 -6.39 -5.79
C LEU A 89 -13.26 -6.27 -4.49
N LEU A 90 -12.75 -5.07 -4.17
CA LEU A 90 -12.02 -4.81 -2.93
C LEU A 90 -12.89 -4.95 -1.67
N LEU A 91 -14.21 -4.81 -1.80
CA LEU A 91 -15.15 -5.03 -0.70
C LEU A 91 -15.36 -6.51 -0.37
N VAL A 92 -15.12 -7.41 -1.33
CA VAL A 92 -15.36 -8.84 -1.17
C VAL A 92 -14.17 -9.51 -0.51
N LYS A 93 -14.40 -10.16 0.63
CA LYS A 93 -13.45 -11.09 1.25
C LYS A 93 -14.06 -12.49 1.23
N PRO A 94 -13.41 -13.48 0.59
CA PRO A 94 -13.94 -14.84 0.59
C PRO A 94 -13.83 -15.48 1.98
N PRO A 95 -14.69 -16.48 2.29
CA PRO A 95 -14.71 -17.13 3.59
C PRO A 95 -13.37 -17.83 3.90
N SER A 96 -12.91 -17.68 5.16
CA SER A 96 -11.65 -18.28 5.63
C SER A 96 -11.78 -19.78 5.89
N LYS A 97 -12.95 -20.23 6.35
CA LYS A 97 -13.29 -21.64 6.63
C LYS A 97 -14.49 -22.08 5.79
N ASP A 98 -14.62 -23.39 5.61
CA ASP A 98 -15.82 -23.97 5.01
C ASP A 98 -17.03 -23.64 5.90
N VAL A 99 -18.11 -23.16 5.29
CA VAL A 99 -19.28 -22.69 6.04
C VAL A 99 -20.26 -23.84 6.20
N ALA A 100 -20.57 -24.17 7.45
CA ALA A 100 -21.59 -25.17 7.74
C ALA A 100 -22.98 -24.66 7.30
N PRO A 101 -23.90 -25.54 6.85
CA PRO A 101 -25.22 -25.14 6.34
C PRO A 101 -26.02 -24.27 7.32
N ARG A 102 -25.97 -24.58 8.62
CA ARG A 102 -26.65 -23.80 9.68
C ARG A 102 -26.03 -22.42 9.94
N ALA A 103 -24.76 -22.23 9.57
CA ALA A 103 -24.04 -20.95 9.70
C ALA A 103 -24.01 -20.17 8.37
N ALA A 104 -24.52 -20.76 7.28
CA ALA A 104 -24.56 -20.13 5.97
C ALA A 104 -25.72 -19.13 5.92
N VAL A 105 -25.38 -17.84 6.02
CA VAL A 105 -26.32 -16.77 5.70
C VAL A 105 -26.38 -16.69 4.18
N MET A 106 -27.53 -17.01 3.60
CA MET A 106 -27.82 -16.88 2.16
C MET A 106 -28.94 -15.87 1.98
N LEU A 107 -28.88 -15.02 0.96
CA LEU A 107 -29.98 -14.12 0.60
C LEU A 107 -31.19 -14.94 0.19
N ALA A 108 -30.99 -15.99 -0.60
CA ALA A 108 -32.05 -16.90 -0.99
C ALA A 108 -31.74 -18.31 -0.48
N ALA A 109 -32.09 -18.55 0.79
CA ALA A 109 -31.96 -19.87 1.38
C ALA A 109 -32.86 -20.88 0.64
N PRO A 110 -32.33 -22.04 0.21
CA PRO A 110 -33.20 -23.12 -0.27
C PRO A 110 -34.16 -23.53 0.86
N PRO A 111 -35.38 -23.99 0.53
CA PRO A 111 -36.36 -24.33 1.54
C PRO A 111 -35.78 -25.35 2.53
N LEU A 112 -35.67 -24.95 3.79
CA LEU A 112 -35.38 -25.87 4.89
C LEU A 112 -36.52 -26.91 4.96
N PRO A 113 -36.21 -28.17 5.31
CA PRO A 113 -37.24 -29.19 5.49
C PRO A 113 -38.23 -28.73 6.56
N THR A 114 -39.43 -28.35 6.12
CA THR A 114 -40.57 -28.24 7.03
C THR A 114 -40.87 -29.65 7.50
N LYS A 115 -40.70 -29.87 8.82
CA LYS A 115 -41.02 -31.10 9.58
C LYS A 115 -41.79 -32.12 8.75
N LEU A 116 -41.13 -33.25 8.48
CA LEU A 116 -41.66 -34.46 7.82
C LEU A 116 -43.18 -34.62 7.99
N THR A 117 -43.98 -34.07 7.08
CA THR A 117 -45.41 -34.35 7.01
C THR A 117 -45.62 -35.53 6.06
N GLY A 118 -46.21 -36.59 6.61
CA GLY A 118 -46.94 -37.62 5.87
C GLY A 118 -46.09 -38.61 5.05
N LYS A 119 -46.20 -39.89 5.42
CA LYS A 119 -45.65 -41.08 4.72
C LYS A 119 -44.12 -41.24 4.67
N ARG A 120 -43.31 -40.21 4.38
CA ARG A 120 -41.84 -40.36 4.30
C ARG A 120 -41.15 -40.51 5.68
N ALA A 121 -41.77 -40.00 6.74
CA ALA A 121 -41.30 -40.19 8.12
C ALA A 121 -41.32 -41.65 8.58
N ARG A 122 -42.30 -42.45 8.11
CA ARG A 122 -42.40 -43.88 8.46
C ARG A 122 -41.34 -44.74 7.75
N ALA A 123 -40.91 -44.33 6.57
CA ALA A 123 -39.82 -45.02 5.85
C ALA A 123 -38.46 -44.70 6.49
N ALA A 124 -38.23 -43.44 6.89
CA ALA A 124 -37.02 -43.04 7.62
C ALA A 124 -36.94 -43.68 9.02
N ALA A 125 -38.05 -43.75 9.76
CA ALA A 125 -38.10 -44.40 11.08
C ALA A 125 -37.90 -45.93 11.00
N ALA A 126 -38.20 -46.57 9.86
CA ALA A 126 -37.97 -47.99 9.64
C ALA A 126 -36.48 -48.30 9.33
N GLU A 127 -35.77 -47.38 8.66
CA GLU A 127 -34.30 -47.48 8.47
C GLU A 127 -33.51 -47.09 9.74
N GLU A 128 -34.03 -46.17 10.55
CA GLU A 128 -33.38 -45.72 11.81
C GLU A 128 -33.36 -46.80 12.91
N ALA A 129 -34.26 -47.79 12.85
CA ALA A 129 -34.27 -48.90 13.80
C ALA A 129 -33.12 -49.91 13.59
N GLU A 130 -32.46 -49.92 12.42
CA GLU A 130 -31.34 -50.83 12.14
C GLU A 130 -29.95 -50.21 12.30
N ALA A 131 -29.82 -48.88 12.28
CA ALA A 131 -28.53 -48.19 12.37
C ALA A 131 -28.33 -47.52 13.74
N GLY A 132 -28.07 -48.33 14.77
CA GLY A 132 -27.67 -47.85 16.08
C GLY A 132 -26.33 -47.09 16.05
N GLY A 133 -26.36 -45.79 16.37
CA GLY A 133 -25.17 -45.03 16.82
C GLY A 133 -25.04 -43.58 16.33
N GLY A 134 -25.14 -42.62 17.26
CA GLY A 134 -24.42 -41.34 17.21
C GLY A 134 -25.05 -40.20 16.41
N GLY A 135 -26.03 -39.51 17.00
CA GLY A 135 -26.82 -38.41 16.42
C GLY A 135 -26.12 -37.07 16.10
N SER A 136 -24.83 -37.03 15.75
CA SER A 136 -24.17 -35.78 15.31
C SER A 136 -23.72 -35.78 13.85
N ASN A 137 -23.44 -36.95 13.29
CA ASN A 137 -23.08 -37.11 11.87
C ASN A 137 -24.29 -37.48 11.00
N SER A 138 -25.29 -38.18 11.55
CA SER A 138 -26.50 -38.59 10.82
C SER A 138 -27.40 -37.39 10.50
N GLU A 139 -27.62 -36.48 11.46
CA GLU A 139 -28.42 -35.26 11.27
C GLU A 139 -27.79 -34.32 10.23
N ARG A 140 -26.46 -34.14 10.29
CA ARG A 140 -25.69 -33.36 9.30
C ARG A 140 -25.80 -33.95 7.89
N ALA A 141 -25.76 -35.27 7.77
CA ALA A 141 -25.90 -35.97 6.49
C ALA A 141 -27.34 -35.90 5.94
N ALA A 142 -28.36 -35.94 6.80
CA ALA A 142 -29.75 -35.74 6.43
C ALA A 142 -30.02 -34.30 5.93
N GLU A 143 -29.52 -33.28 6.65
CA GLU A 143 -29.61 -31.87 6.25
C GLU A 143 -28.88 -31.58 4.92
N LEU A 144 -27.70 -32.16 4.73
CA LEU A 144 -26.94 -32.04 3.48
C LEU A 144 -27.58 -32.82 2.33
N ARG A 145 -28.39 -33.84 2.55
CA ARG A 145 -29.06 -34.61 1.47
C ARG A 145 -30.15 -33.77 0.78
N GLU A 146 -30.85 -32.92 1.52
CA GLU A 146 -32.04 -32.20 1.05
C GLU A 146 -31.77 -30.87 0.32
N TRP A 147 -30.54 -30.34 0.41
CA TRP A 147 -30.17 -29.14 -0.35
C TRP A 147 -30.11 -29.43 -1.86
N PRO A 148 -30.45 -28.46 -2.74
CA PRO A 148 -30.17 -28.60 -4.16
C PRO A 148 -28.65 -28.69 -4.39
N PRO A 149 -28.20 -29.45 -5.41
CA PRO A 149 -26.77 -29.69 -5.64
C PRO A 149 -25.99 -28.39 -5.87
N GLU A 150 -26.61 -27.38 -6.49
CA GLU A 150 -26.03 -26.05 -6.71
C GLU A 150 -25.76 -25.29 -5.40
N ALA A 151 -26.64 -25.39 -4.43
CA ALA A 151 -26.47 -24.73 -3.14
C ALA A 151 -25.42 -25.44 -2.27
N LYS A 152 -25.35 -26.78 -2.31
CA LYS A 152 -24.27 -27.55 -1.64
C LYS A 152 -22.90 -27.15 -2.17
N GLN A 153 -22.82 -26.93 -3.47
CA GLN A 153 -21.62 -26.49 -4.13
C GLN A 153 -21.17 -25.09 -3.66
N LEU A 154 -22.08 -24.17 -3.35
CA LEU A 154 -21.78 -22.82 -2.86
C LEU A 154 -21.24 -22.80 -1.42
N LEU A 155 -21.37 -23.88 -0.65
CA LEU A 155 -20.85 -23.95 0.73
C LEU A 155 -19.33 -24.15 0.78
N GLY A 156 -18.73 -24.68 -0.30
CA GLY A 156 -17.30 -24.99 -0.33
C GLY A 156 -16.43 -23.75 -0.47
N LYS A 157 -15.48 -23.55 0.45
CA LYS A 157 -14.56 -22.39 0.42
C LYS A 157 -13.76 -22.32 -0.88
N GLN A 158 -13.38 -23.48 -1.43
CA GLN A 158 -12.54 -23.56 -2.63
C GLN A 158 -13.25 -22.97 -3.86
N ARG A 159 -14.58 -23.09 -3.94
CA ARG A 159 -15.35 -22.52 -5.05
C ARG A 159 -15.39 -20.99 -4.98
N HIS A 160 -15.54 -20.43 -3.78
CA HIS A 160 -15.44 -18.97 -3.58
C HIS A 160 -14.05 -18.45 -3.92
N ARG A 161 -12.99 -19.12 -3.45
CA ARG A 161 -11.60 -18.75 -3.79
C ARG A 161 -11.33 -18.85 -5.29
N ALA A 162 -11.83 -19.89 -5.95
CA ALA A 162 -11.70 -20.04 -7.39
C ALA A 162 -12.50 -19.00 -8.19
N ALA A 163 -13.70 -18.63 -7.72
CA ALA A 163 -14.49 -17.55 -8.31
C ALA A 163 -13.80 -16.19 -8.12
N TYR A 164 -13.24 -15.96 -6.94
CA TYR A 164 -12.46 -14.78 -6.59
C TYR A 164 -11.24 -14.62 -7.50
N ASP A 165 -10.42 -15.66 -7.63
CA ASP A 165 -9.27 -15.71 -8.55
C ASP A 165 -9.68 -15.45 -10.00
N LYS A 166 -10.75 -16.08 -10.47
CA LYS A 166 -11.25 -15.86 -11.85
C LYS A 166 -11.76 -14.43 -12.07
N ALA A 167 -12.39 -13.82 -11.07
CA ALA A 167 -12.90 -12.45 -11.15
C ALA A 167 -11.75 -11.44 -11.17
N TRP A 168 -10.75 -11.60 -10.30
CA TRP A 168 -9.56 -10.76 -10.28
C TRP A 168 -8.75 -10.85 -11.57
N ARG A 169 -8.51 -12.07 -12.09
CA ARG A 169 -7.80 -12.22 -13.36
C ARG A 169 -8.55 -11.58 -14.53
N ALA A 170 -9.87 -11.66 -14.54
CA ALA A 170 -10.67 -10.99 -15.56
C ALA A 170 -10.57 -9.47 -15.44
N LEU A 171 -10.55 -8.91 -14.22
CA LEU A 171 -10.37 -7.47 -14.01
C LEU A 171 -8.96 -7.01 -14.42
N LEU A 172 -7.92 -7.75 -14.03
CA LEU A 172 -6.52 -7.40 -14.28
C LEU A 172 -6.12 -7.54 -15.75
N ALA A 173 -6.89 -8.28 -16.54
CA ALA A 173 -6.72 -8.33 -17.99
C ALA A 173 -7.17 -7.05 -18.71
N LEU A 174 -7.92 -6.17 -18.03
CA LEU A 174 -8.43 -4.93 -18.61
C LEU A 174 -7.38 -3.80 -18.53
N PRO A 175 -7.38 -2.87 -19.51
CA PRO A 175 -6.55 -1.68 -19.42
C PRO A 175 -7.04 -0.80 -18.27
N MET A 176 -6.22 -0.70 -17.22
CA MET A 176 -6.58 -0.03 -15.98
C MET A 176 -5.79 1.28 -15.79
N PRO A 177 -6.45 2.36 -15.31
CA PRO A 177 -5.78 3.63 -15.09
C PRO A 177 -4.78 3.53 -13.93
N ALA A 178 -3.70 4.32 -13.98
CA ALA A 178 -2.65 4.35 -12.96
C ALA A 178 -3.14 4.46 -11.49
N PRO A 179 -4.15 5.28 -11.12
CA PRO A 179 -4.69 5.28 -9.75
C PRO A 179 -5.30 3.93 -9.35
N ALA A 180 -6.05 3.27 -10.23
CA ALA A 180 -6.64 1.96 -9.97
C ALA A 180 -5.55 0.89 -9.82
N PHE A 181 -4.50 0.97 -10.66
CA PHE A 181 -3.37 0.06 -10.59
C PHE A 181 -2.60 0.18 -9.26
N ARG A 182 -2.31 1.41 -8.81
CA ARG A 182 -1.71 1.64 -7.49
C ARG A 182 -2.56 1.10 -6.34
N GLN A 183 -3.89 1.19 -6.44
CA GLN A 183 -4.79 0.64 -5.42
C GLN A 183 -4.76 -0.90 -5.41
N VAL A 184 -4.69 -1.54 -6.58
CA VAL A 184 -4.48 -3.00 -6.68
C VAL A 184 -3.16 -3.40 -6.03
N LEU A 185 -2.05 -2.75 -6.37
CA LEU A 185 -0.73 -3.09 -5.83
C LEU A 185 -0.68 -3.00 -4.30
N ARG A 186 -1.33 -1.98 -3.70
CA ARG A 186 -1.47 -1.86 -2.24
C ARG A 186 -2.28 -2.99 -1.61
N ALA A 187 -3.38 -3.38 -2.26
CA ALA A 187 -4.28 -4.40 -1.73
C ALA A 187 -3.76 -5.83 -1.95
N LEU A 188 -2.87 -6.04 -2.91
CA LEU A 188 -2.42 -7.36 -3.35
C LEU A 188 -1.79 -8.20 -2.22
N PRO A 189 -0.75 -7.74 -1.49
CA PRO A 189 0.00 -8.58 -0.55
C PRO A 189 -0.84 -9.11 0.61
N GLU A 190 -1.65 -8.25 1.24
CA GLU A 190 -2.41 -8.61 2.45
C GLU A 190 -3.87 -8.96 2.16
N GLY A 191 -4.46 -8.34 1.14
CA GLY A 191 -5.87 -8.48 0.82
C GLY A 191 -6.18 -9.59 -0.18
N ILE A 192 -5.34 -9.78 -1.20
CA ILE A 192 -5.68 -10.64 -2.35
C ILE A 192 -4.93 -11.98 -2.27
N LEU A 193 -3.59 -11.96 -2.13
CA LEU A 193 -2.76 -13.17 -2.15
C LEU A 193 -3.18 -14.26 -1.14
N PRO A 194 -3.59 -13.96 0.10
CA PRO A 194 -4.00 -14.99 1.07
C PRO A 194 -5.30 -15.74 0.70
N HIS A 195 -6.08 -15.16 -0.21
CA HIS A 195 -7.41 -15.62 -0.57
C HIS A 195 -7.47 -16.34 -1.93
N VAL A 196 -6.38 -16.28 -2.70
CA VAL A 196 -6.24 -16.89 -4.02
C VAL A 196 -5.68 -18.31 -3.89
N PRO A 197 -6.12 -19.29 -4.71
CA PRO A 197 -5.62 -20.65 -4.66
C PRO A 197 -4.19 -20.80 -5.20
N VAL A 198 -3.80 -20.01 -6.22
CA VAL A 198 -2.45 -20.02 -6.82
C VAL A 198 -1.89 -18.59 -6.87
N PRO A 199 -1.18 -18.14 -5.82
CA PRO A 199 -0.67 -16.77 -5.72
C PRO A 199 0.37 -16.39 -6.79
N LEU A 200 1.16 -17.35 -7.28
CA LEU A 200 2.17 -17.15 -8.32
C LEU A 200 1.63 -16.56 -9.63
N ARG A 201 0.33 -16.74 -9.94
CA ARG A 201 -0.31 -16.17 -11.14
C ARG A 201 -0.34 -14.64 -11.17
N TYR A 202 -0.11 -14.00 -10.03
CA TYR A 202 -0.09 -12.54 -9.90
C TYR A 202 1.34 -11.98 -9.98
N CYS A 203 2.33 -12.84 -10.21
CA CYS A 203 3.73 -12.46 -10.38
C CYS A 203 3.90 -11.46 -11.52
N ASP A 204 3.27 -11.70 -12.67
CA ASP A 204 3.41 -10.83 -13.85
C ASP A 204 2.93 -9.41 -13.56
N VAL A 205 1.79 -9.27 -12.86
CA VAL A 205 1.23 -7.96 -12.48
C VAL A 205 2.16 -7.20 -11.52
N LEU A 206 2.76 -7.90 -10.58
CA LEU A 206 3.74 -7.31 -9.65
C LEU A 206 5.06 -6.97 -10.36
N SER A 207 5.50 -7.83 -11.27
CA SER A 207 6.72 -7.63 -12.07
C SER A 207 6.55 -6.44 -13.02
N ASP A 208 5.39 -6.30 -13.65
CA ASP A 208 5.03 -5.15 -14.48
C ASP A 208 4.99 -3.86 -13.65
N GLY A 209 4.38 -3.90 -12.46
CA GLY A 209 4.37 -2.77 -11.54
C GLY A 209 5.76 -2.36 -11.07
N TYR A 210 6.66 -3.33 -10.93
CA TYR A 210 8.04 -3.11 -10.55
C TYR A 210 8.88 -2.55 -11.71
N ALA A 211 8.72 -3.09 -12.92
CA ALA A 211 9.41 -2.64 -14.13
C ALA A 211 9.02 -1.20 -14.54
N ARG A 212 7.81 -0.75 -14.21
CA ARG A 212 7.35 0.64 -14.47
C ARG A 212 8.08 1.69 -13.63
N GLY A 213 8.75 1.30 -12.53
CA GLY A 213 9.50 2.22 -11.68
C GLY A 213 8.62 3.17 -10.86
N GLY A 214 9.28 4.06 -10.10
CA GLY A 214 8.64 5.09 -9.30
C GLY A 214 7.73 4.55 -8.19
N VAL A 215 6.58 5.18 -8.00
CA VAL A 215 5.64 4.83 -6.91
C VAL A 215 5.03 3.44 -7.09
N GLU A 216 4.81 2.99 -8.33
CA GLU A 216 4.25 1.66 -8.61
C GLU A 216 5.22 0.56 -8.19
N ALA A 217 6.52 0.75 -8.45
CA ALA A 217 7.55 -0.19 -8.04
C ALA A 217 7.65 -0.32 -6.52
N VAL A 218 7.58 0.80 -5.79
CA VAL A 218 7.57 0.81 -4.32
C VAL A 218 6.40 -0.01 -3.76
N LEU A 219 5.22 0.11 -4.36
CA LEU A 219 4.01 -0.61 -3.92
C LEU A 219 4.07 -2.11 -4.29
N ALA A 220 4.63 -2.45 -5.44
CA ALA A 220 4.77 -3.82 -5.91
C ALA A 220 5.79 -4.62 -5.08
N LEU A 221 6.80 -3.95 -4.53
CA LEU A 221 7.91 -4.55 -3.80
C LEU A 221 7.45 -5.48 -2.65
N ARG A 222 6.46 -5.04 -1.85
CA ARG A 222 5.88 -5.85 -0.78
C ARG A 222 5.26 -7.14 -1.30
N GLY A 223 4.52 -7.04 -2.41
CA GLY A 223 3.88 -8.19 -3.05
C GLY A 223 4.90 -9.19 -3.57
N LEU A 224 5.96 -8.71 -4.23
CA LEU A 224 7.07 -9.53 -4.68
C LEU A 224 7.76 -10.23 -3.50
N PHE A 225 8.04 -9.50 -2.42
CA PHE A 225 8.65 -10.09 -1.22
C PHE A 225 7.82 -11.26 -0.66
N VAL A 226 6.49 -11.11 -0.60
CA VAL A 226 5.60 -12.18 -0.15
C VAL A 226 5.66 -13.40 -1.09
N LEU A 227 5.72 -13.18 -2.40
CA LEU A 227 5.86 -14.28 -3.38
C LEU A 227 7.22 -14.96 -3.28
N MET A 228 8.30 -14.21 -3.11
CA MET A 228 9.65 -14.76 -2.95
C MET A 228 9.77 -15.60 -1.68
N THR A 229 9.27 -15.08 -0.55
CA THR A 229 9.41 -15.75 0.75
C THR A 229 8.47 -16.94 0.94
N ARG A 230 7.22 -16.84 0.50
CA ARG A 230 6.20 -17.88 0.75
C ARG A 230 5.98 -18.83 -0.41
N HIS A 231 6.30 -18.41 -1.63
CA HIS A 231 6.05 -19.17 -2.84
C HIS A 231 7.32 -19.45 -3.65
N HIS A 232 8.50 -19.17 -3.07
CA HIS A 232 9.82 -19.45 -3.66
C HIS A 232 9.98 -18.89 -5.08
N LEU A 233 9.41 -17.70 -5.32
CA LEU A 233 9.64 -16.99 -6.57
C LEU A 233 11.09 -16.51 -6.62
N GLU A 234 11.79 -16.83 -7.71
CA GLU A 234 13.10 -16.25 -8.01
C GLU A 234 12.91 -15.06 -8.94
N TYR A 235 13.35 -13.87 -8.51
CA TYR A 235 13.31 -12.67 -9.33
C TYR A 235 14.74 -12.31 -9.78
N PRO A 236 15.07 -12.49 -11.08
CA PRO A 236 16.40 -12.18 -11.60
C PRO A 236 16.75 -10.71 -11.35
N HIS A 237 18.01 -10.44 -10.97
CA HIS A 237 18.54 -9.08 -10.79
C HIS A 237 17.70 -8.16 -9.89
N LEU A 238 17.00 -8.71 -8.89
CA LEU A 238 16.19 -7.95 -7.93
C LEU A 238 16.92 -6.70 -7.40
N TYR A 239 18.16 -6.85 -6.93
CA TYR A 239 18.90 -5.75 -6.33
C TYR A 239 19.30 -4.66 -7.31
N LYS A 240 19.52 -5.00 -8.59
CA LYS A 240 19.82 -4.02 -9.64
C LYS A 240 18.62 -3.12 -9.88
N GLN A 241 17.43 -3.72 -9.97
CA GLN A 241 16.20 -2.95 -10.11
C GLN A 241 15.84 -2.20 -8.81
N LEU A 242 16.11 -2.78 -7.64
CA LEU A 242 15.88 -2.11 -6.36
C LEU A 242 16.75 -0.86 -6.23
N TYR A 243 17.99 -0.96 -6.71
CA TYR A 243 18.92 0.16 -6.76
C TYR A 243 18.42 1.25 -7.72
N ALA A 244 17.89 0.89 -8.89
CA ALA A 244 17.29 1.83 -9.84
C ALA A 244 16.00 2.50 -9.32
N VAL A 245 15.19 1.79 -8.54
CA VAL A 245 13.97 2.33 -7.92
C VAL A 245 14.28 3.33 -6.80
N LEU A 246 15.50 3.30 -6.24
CA LEU A 246 15.92 4.20 -5.18
C LEU A 246 16.21 5.61 -5.72
N THR A 247 15.15 6.34 -6.03
CA THR A 247 15.20 7.73 -6.51
C THR A 247 14.84 8.71 -5.40
N ALA A 248 15.19 9.99 -5.58
CA ALA A 248 14.78 11.06 -4.67
C ALA A 248 13.25 11.13 -4.50
N GLU A 249 12.48 10.79 -5.54
CA GLU A 249 11.02 10.71 -5.48
C GLU A 249 10.52 9.58 -4.58
N ALA A 250 11.19 8.43 -4.57
CA ALA A 250 10.83 7.31 -3.70
C ALA A 250 11.10 7.63 -2.22
N LEU A 251 12.18 8.37 -1.93
CA LEU A 251 12.57 8.78 -0.58
C LEU A 251 11.74 9.95 -0.03
N ASN A 252 11.33 10.89 -0.91
CA ASN A 252 10.53 12.05 -0.52
C ASN A 252 9.02 11.85 -0.74
N GLY A 253 8.61 10.72 -1.32
CA GLY A 253 7.22 10.44 -1.65
C GLY A 253 6.32 10.13 -0.45
N ALA A 254 5.01 10.08 -0.70
CA ALA A 254 4.00 9.76 0.32
C ALA A 254 4.15 8.35 0.93
N HIS A 255 4.82 7.44 0.23
CA HIS A 255 5.01 6.04 0.65
C HIS A 255 6.40 5.74 1.23
N ARG A 256 7.21 6.77 1.53
CA ARG A 256 8.60 6.61 1.98
C ARG A 256 8.79 5.76 3.24
N ALA A 257 7.85 5.81 4.19
CA ALA A 257 7.93 5.01 5.41
C ALA A 257 7.76 3.51 5.12
N VAL A 258 6.78 3.17 4.27
CA VAL A 258 6.57 1.80 3.79
C VAL A 258 7.77 1.33 2.98
N PHE A 259 8.28 2.17 2.08
CA PHE A 259 9.47 1.86 1.30
C PHE A 259 10.70 1.60 2.19
N ALA A 260 10.94 2.43 3.19
CA ALA A 260 12.05 2.27 4.12
C ALA A 260 11.96 0.97 4.94
N ALA A 261 10.74 0.59 5.35
CA ALA A 261 10.49 -0.67 6.05
C ALA A 261 10.80 -1.88 5.16
N GLU A 262 10.37 -1.86 3.89
CA GLU A 262 10.69 -2.93 2.96
C GLU A 262 12.18 -2.95 2.59
N LEU A 263 12.79 -1.79 2.35
CA LEU A 263 14.23 -1.69 2.07
C LEU A 263 15.06 -2.27 3.20
N LYS A 264 14.72 -1.97 4.46
CA LYS A 264 15.33 -2.58 5.65
C LYS A 264 15.22 -4.10 5.62
N LEU A 265 14.10 -4.63 5.18
CA LEU A 265 13.86 -6.08 5.10
C LEU A 265 14.69 -6.75 4.01
N PHE A 266 14.90 -6.11 2.85
CA PHE A 266 15.75 -6.63 1.79
C PHE A 266 17.24 -6.56 2.13
N LEU A 267 17.68 -5.45 2.76
CA LEU A 267 19.08 -5.21 3.12
C LEU A 267 19.50 -5.91 4.41
N SER A 268 18.58 -6.46 5.20
CA SER A 268 18.90 -7.28 6.38
C SER A 268 19.25 -8.74 6.04
N SER A 269 19.20 -9.12 4.77
CA SER A 269 19.55 -10.48 4.35
C SER A 269 21.04 -10.77 4.52
N VAL A 270 21.36 -11.96 5.02
CA VAL A 270 22.72 -12.36 5.43
C VAL A 270 23.66 -12.57 4.24
N ALA A 271 23.12 -12.84 3.05
CA ALA A 271 23.87 -13.25 1.86
C ALA A 271 24.28 -12.08 0.94
N LEU A 272 24.30 -10.84 1.44
CA LEU A 272 24.61 -9.67 0.61
C LEU A 272 26.11 -9.37 0.58
N PRO A 273 26.68 -9.15 -0.61
CA PRO A 273 28.06 -8.72 -0.72
C PRO A 273 28.23 -7.27 -0.26
N ALA A 274 29.40 -6.95 0.31
CA ALA A 274 29.67 -5.63 0.88
C ALA A 274 29.54 -4.48 -0.14
N TYR A 275 29.89 -4.71 -1.41
CA TYR A 275 29.79 -3.67 -2.45
C TYR A 275 28.36 -3.20 -2.68
N LEU A 276 27.41 -4.13 -2.58
CA LEU A 276 25.99 -3.83 -2.78
C LEU A 276 25.50 -2.93 -1.65
N LEU A 277 25.81 -3.29 -0.40
CA LEU A 277 25.45 -2.47 0.76
C LEU A 277 26.07 -1.07 0.67
N ALA A 278 27.34 -0.96 0.27
CA ALA A 278 28.00 0.32 0.07
C ALA A 278 27.27 1.18 -0.98
N ALA A 279 26.89 0.59 -2.12
CA ALA A 279 26.16 1.28 -3.19
C ALA A 279 24.81 1.81 -2.70
N PHE A 280 24.04 0.98 -1.98
CA PHE A 280 22.76 1.39 -1.41
C PHE A 280 22.92 2.50 -0.36
N CYS A 281 23.88 2.37 0.56
CA CYS A 281 24.14 3.39 1.58
C CYS A 281 24.52 4.74 0.96
N LYS A 282 25.39 4.73 -0.07
CA LYS A 282 25.83 5.94 -0.74
C LYS A 282 24.69 6.61 -1.53
N ARG A 283 23.87 5.84 -2.25
CA ARG A 283 22.71 6.39 -2.98
C ARG A 283 21.60 6.91 -2.07
N LEU A 284 21.44 6.34 -0.87
CA LEU A 284 20.49 6.80 0.15
C LEU A 284 20.82 8.17 0.74
N LEU A 285 22.05 8.66 0.55
CA LEU A 285 22.51 9.96 1.01
C LEU A 285 22.61 10.93 -0.18
N PRO A 286 21.49 11.38 -0.78
CA PRO A 286 21.54 12.31 -1.91
C PRO A 286 21.93 13.71 -1.41
N ALA A 287 23.19 13.90 -1.09
CA ALA A 287 23.81 15.21 -1.05
C ALA A 287 24.78 15.25 -2.21
N ASP A 288 24.37 15.85 -3.32
CA ASP A 288 25.32 16.22 -4.36
C ASP A 288 26.24 17.31 -3.74
N PRO A 289 27.54 17.04 -3.56
CA PRO A 289 28.50 18.02 -3.10
C PRO A 289 28.71 19.09 -4.18
N ARG A 290 28.08 18.98 -5.35
CA ARG A 290 28.13 20.03 -6.38
C ARG A 290 26.96 21.00 -6.27
N GLY A 291 25.81 20.55 -5.74
CA GLY A 291 24.60 21.37 -5.58
C GLY A 291 24.65 22.28 -4.36
N ARG A 292 24.92 21.72 -3.19
CA ARG A 292 24.92 22.48 -1.92
C ARG A 292 26.07 23.47 -1.84
N TYR A 293 27.22 23.17 -2.44
CA TYR A 293 28.37 24.08 -2.49
C TYR A 293 28.17 25.21 -3.51
N ARG A 294 27.40 24.99 -4.60
CA ARG A 294 26.99 26.09 -5.51
C ARG A 294 26.02 27.05 -4.83
N GLU A 295 25.07 26.54 -4.06
CA GLU A 295 24.15 27.37 -3.26
C GLU A 295 24.89 28.10 -2.14
N ILE A 296 25.74 27.43 -1.37
CA ILE A 296 26.54 28.08 -0.31
C ILE A 296 27.51 29.12 -0.90
N SER A 297 28.12 28.84 -2.04
CA SER A 297 29.02 29.79 -2.71
C SER A 297 28.29 30.92 -3.46
N GLY A 298 26.99 30.76 -3.74
CA GLY A 298 26.12 31.78 -4.36
C GLY A 298 25.42 32.67 -3.33
N ASP A 299 24.97 32.10 -2.21
CA ASP A 299 24.30 32.80 -1.11
C ASP A 299 25.30 33.46 -0.15
N LEU A 300 26.53 32.93 -0.04
CA LEU A 300 27.67 33.66 0.52
C LEU A 300 28.32 34.53 -0.56
N GLY A 301 27.53 35.45 -1.10
CA GLY A 301 28.07 36.63 -1.74
C GLY A 301 29.00 37.38 -0.79
N GLY A 302 30.30 37.14 -0.91
CA GLY A 302 31.34 38.07 -0.48
C GLY A 302 31.95 37.90 0.91
N GLY A 303 32.10 36.69 1.46
CA GLY A 303 32.70 36.55 2.80
C GLY A 303 33.46 35.25 3.11
N ARG A 304 34.79 35.28 2.90
CA ARG A 304 35.81 34.51 3.66
C ARG A 304 35.89 32.98 3.51
N GLY A 305 35.58 32.41 2.34
CA GLY A 305 36.22 31.15 1.94
C GLY A 305 37.47 31.47 1.11
N SER A 306 38.65 30.93 1.46
CA SER A 306 39.81 31.03 0.55
C SER A 306 39.44 30.36 -0.78
N ALA A 307 39.77 30.98 -1.91
CA ALA A 307 39.60 30.37 -3.23
C ALA A 307 40.30 28.99 -3.32
N GLU A 308 41.33 28.78 -2.49
CA GLU A 308 42.09 27.54 -2.37
C GLU A 308 41.29 26.42 -1.67
N ASP A 309 40.47 26.75 -0.66
CA ASP A 309 39.64 25.77 0.06
C ASP A 309 38.50 25.26 -0.84
N ALA A 310 37.92 26.16 -1.64
CA ALA A 310 36.92 25.80 -2.65
C ALA A 310 37.52 24.94 -3.77
N ALA A 311 38.76 25.24 -4.20
CA ALA A 311 39.48 24.45 -5.20
C ALA A 311 39.89 23.06 -4.67
N LEU A 312 40.33 22.97 -3.40
CA LEU A 312 40.69 21.71 -2.76
C LEU A 312 39.47 20.80 -2.60
N LEU A 313 38.33 21.34 -2.14
CA LEU A 313 37.08 20.59 -2.05
C LEU A 313 36.54 20.18 -3.43
N ALA A 314 36.71 21.02 -4.45
CA ALA A 314 36.37 20.66 -5.83
C ALA A 314 37.29 19.55 -6.38
N ALA A 315 38.58 19.54 -6.04
CA ALA A 315 39.52 18.50 -6.42
C ALA A 315 39.23 17.17 -5.71
N ILE A 316 38.85 17.21 -4.43
CA ILE A 316 38.43 16.03 -3.66
C ILE A 316 37.09 15.48 -4.19
N ALA A 317 36.14 16.34 -4.52
CA ALA A 317 34.87 15.94 -5.13
C ALA A 317 35.03 15.45 -6.60
N ALA A 318 36.10 15.85 -7.29
CA ALA A 318 36.49 15.28 -8.59
C ALA A 318 37.20 13.93 -8.45
N ALA A 319 37.68 13.59 -7.24
CA ALA A 319 38.38 12.34 -6.95
C ALA A 319 37.47 11.22 -6.41
N ASP A 320 36.23 11.52 -5.97
CA ASP A 320 35.31 10.47 -5.53
C ASP A 320 34.90 9.57 -6.73
N PRO A 321 35.23 8.26 -6.70
CA PRO A 321 34.96 7.36 -7.82
C PRO A 321 33.47 7.01 -7.98
N PHE A 322 32.62 7.35 -7.00
CA PHE A 322 31.21 6.93 -7.01
C PHE A 322 30.39 7.54 -8.16
N ARG A 323 29.66 6.68 -8.88
CA ARG A 323 28.80 7.07 -10.01
C ARG A 323 27.32 7.04 -9.61
N MET A 324 26.73 8.22 -9.46
CA MET A 324 25.33 8.36 -9.03
C MET A 324 24.32 7.88 -10.07
N GLU A 325 24.64 8.02 -11.36
CA GLU A 325 23.74 7.71 -12.48
C GLU A 325 23.73 6.22 -12.86
N GLU A 326 24.69 5.44 -12.34
CA GLU A 326 24.88 4.04 -12.73
C GLU A 326 23.73 3.16 -12.24
N SER A 327 23.15 2.32 -13.10
CA SER A 327 22.01 1.48 -12.71
C SER A 327 22.43 0.18 -12.04
N ASP A 328 23.66 -0.28 -12.28
CA ASP A 328 24.20 -1.47 -11.63
C ASP A 328 24.93 -1.11 -10.32
N PRO A 329 24.52 -1.65 -9.16
CA PRO A 329 25.23 -1.39 -7.91
C PRO A 329 26.68 -1.89 -7.93
N ALA A 330 27.02 -2.92 -8.72
CA ALA A 330 28.38 -3.43 -8.82
C ALA A 330 29.34 -2.44 -9.50
N GLU A 331 28.87 -1.71 -10.52
CA GLU A 331 29.66 -0.76 -11.31
C GLU A 331 29.67 0.66 -10.73
N SER A 332 28.95 0.87 -9.62
CA SER A 332 28.82 2.19 -8.98
C SER A 332 30.10 2.67 -8.30
N MET A 333 31.09 1.80 -8.09
CA MET A 333 32.37 2.09 -7.40
C MET A 333 32.19 2.66 -5.97
N ALA A 334 31.10 2.30 -5.30
CA ALA A 334 30.77 2.84 -3.98
C ALA A 334 31.71 2.39 -2.85
N LEU A 335 32.38 1.24 -2.97
CA LEU A 335 33.34 0.78 -1.94
C LEU A 335 34.58 1.64 -1.85
N ASP A 336 35.03 2.15 -2.99
CA ASP A 336 36.20 3.02 -3.08
C ASP A 336 35.85 4.48 -2.77
N SER A 337 34.56 4.77 -2.55
CA SER A 337 34.05 6.08 -2.16
C SER A 337 34.10 6.29 -0.65
N SER A 338 33.98 7.56 -0.23
CA SER A 338 33.89 7.94 1.18
C SER A 338 32.55 8.61 1.49
N LEU A 339 32.06 8.52 2.74
CA LEU A 339 30.74 9.03 3.15
C LEU A 339 30.80 10.48 3.67
N TRP A 340 31.30 11.41 2.85
CA TRP A 340 31.41 12.84 3.22
C TRP A 340 30.04 13.52 3.40
N GLU A 341 28.97 12.96 2.83
CA GLU A 341 27.59 13.44 3.02
C GLU A 341 27.16 13.41 4.49
N VAL A 342 27.57 12.36 5.22
CA VAL A 342 27.25 12.22 6.65
C VAL A 342 27.96 13.29 7.46
N GLU A 343 29.22 13.58 7.12
CA GLU A 343 30.00 14.62 7.80
C GLU A 343 29.36 16.00 7.60
N GLN A 344 28.88 16.31 6.39
CA GLN A 344 28.12 17.54 6.16
C GLN A 344 26.80 17.59 6.95
N LEU A 345 26.09 16.47 7.07
CA LEU A 345 24.83 16.41 7.83
C LEU A 345 25.02 16.65 9.33
N ARG A 346 26.24 16.53 9.87
CA ARG A 346 26.54 16.91 11.25
C ARG A 346 26.39 18.41 11.50
N GLN A 347 26.53 19.24 10.47
CA GLN A 347 26.37 20.70 10.55
C GLN A 347 24.97 21.14 10.09
N HIS A 348 24.00 20.22 10.04
CA HIS A 348 22.65 20.52 9.59
C HIS A 348 21.91 21.49 10.54
N CYS A 349 21.09 22.38 9.98
CA CYS A 349 20.35 23.40 10.73
C CYS A 349 19.37 22.81 11.77
N CYS A 350 18.77 21.66 11.46
CA CYS A 350 17.92 20.92 12.40
C CYS A 350 18.80 20.10 13.38
N PRO A 351 18.71 20.33 14.70
CA PRO A 351 19.54 19.66 15.70
C PRO A 351 19.30 18.15 15.77
N THR A 352 18.08 17.69 15.47
CA THR A 352 17.73 16.26 15.42
C THR A 352 18.47 15.53 14.29
N VAL A 353 18.67 16.19 13.16
CA VAL A 353 19.44 15.61 12.03
C VAL A 353 20.92 15.59 12.36
N ALA A 354 21.43 16.69 12.92
CA ALA A 354 22.82 16.79 13.35
C ALA A 354 23.19 15.75 14.43
N SER A 355 22.28 15.51 15.39
CA SER A 355 22.50 14.49 16.43
C SER A 355 22.50 13.06 15.88
N LEU A 356 21.59 12.75 14.95
CA LEU A 356 21.58 11.44 14.26
C LEU A 356 22.83 11.24 13.40
N ALA A 357 23.29 12.26 12.67
CA ALA A 357 24.55 12.20 11.92
C ALA A 357 25.76 12.04 12.85
N GLY A 358 25.72 12.65 14.05
CA GLY A 358 26.73 12.49 15.09
C GLY A 358 26.89 11.05 15.61
N LEU A 359 25.86 10.21 15.50
CA LEU A 359 25.95 8.79 15.89
C LEU A 359 26.96 8.03 15.05
N PHE A 360 27.20 8.42 13.80
CA PHE A 360 28.19 7.77 12.92
C PHE A 360 29.64 8.03 13.35
N ALA A 361 29.90 9.12 14.09
CA ALA A 361 31.22 9.43 14.62
C ALA A 361 31.48 8.72 15.97
N ALA A 362 30.42 8.28 16.66
CA ALA A 362 30.54 7.56 17.92
C ALA A 362 31.00 6.11 17.68
N PRO A 363 31.84 5.53 18.57
CA PRO A 363 32.23 4.14 18.44
C PRO A 363 31.01 3.21 18.58
N MET A 364 30.83 2.30 17.61
CA MET A 364 29.75 1.31 17.63
C MET A 364 30.08 0.22 18.65
N LEU A 365 29.44 0.26 19.82
CA LEU A 365 29.57 -0.76 20.85
C LEU A 365 28.65 -1.96 20.54
N PRO A 366 28.97 -3.17 21.04
CA PRO A 366 28.11 -4.36 20.84
C PRO A 366 26.69 -4.21 21.39
N MET A 367 26.48 -3.28 22.33
CA MET A 367 25.19 -2.98 22.96
C MET A 367 24.43 -1.83 22.26
N THR A 368 24.97 -1.27 21.18
CA THR A 368 24.27 -0.21 20.44
C THR A 368 23.03 -0.80 19.78
N ALA A 369 21.85 -0.38 20.26
CA ALA A 369 20.59 -0.83 19.71
C ALA A 369 20.43 -0.32 18.25
N PRO A 370 19.92 -1.16 17.33
CA PRO A 370 19.66 -0.71 15.97
C PRO A 370 18.59 0.38 15.98
N VAL A 371 18.86 1.48 15.28
CA VAL A 371 17.90 2.58 15.14
C VAL A 371 16.71 2.11 14.30
N GLU A 372 15.49 2.38 14.76
CA GLU A 372 14.29 2.07 14.00
C GLU A 372 14.07 3.09 12.88
N LEU A 373 14.14 2.61 11.63
CA LEU A 373 14.03 3.47 10.44
C LEU A 373 12.60 3.92 10.15
N GLU A 374 11.60 3.10 10.47
CA GLU A 374 10.18 3.38 10.16
C GLU A 374 9.65 4.67 10.82
N PRO A 375 9.81 4.90 12.14
CA PRO A 375 9.35 6.14 12.76
C PRO A 375 10.10 7.36 12.22
N LEU A 376 11.40 7.23 11.92
CA LEU A 376 12.20 8.31 11.35
C LEU A 376 11.76 8.65 9.91
N ALA A 377 11.49 7.64 9.10
CA ALA A 377 10.99 7.80 7.74
C ALA A 377 9.55 8.36 7.70
N ALA A 378 8.78 8.23 8.79
CA ALA A 378 7.45 8.83 8.90
C ALA A 378 7.47 10.33 9.26
N LEU A 379 8.58 10.88 9.77
CA LEU A 379 8.68 12.26 10.25
C LEU A 379 8.50 13.29 9.14
N THR A 380 7.38 14.00 9.12
CA THR A 380 7.13 15.14 8.23
C THR A 380 7.58 16.46 8.86
N TYR A 381 7.74 17.52 8.06
CA TYR A 381 8.01 18.87 8.58
C TYR A 381 6.97 19.34 9.60
N SER A 382 5.69 19.00 9.39
CA SER A 382 4.62 19.28 10.35
C SER A 382 4.85 18.56 11.68
N SER A 383 5.23 17.28 11.64
CA SER A 383 5.54 16.52 12.86
C SER A 383 6.79 17.06 13.58
N LEU A 384 7.83 17.47 12.85
CA LEU A 384 9.03 18.08 13.41
C LEU A 384 8.71 19.42 14.08
N GLY A 385 7.92 20.28 13.44
CA GLY A 385 7.47 21.54 14.06
C GLY A 385 6.66 21.33 15.34
N LEU A 386 5.80 20.30 15.37
CA LEU A 386 5.06 19.93 16.58
C LEU A 386 5.98 19.38 17.68
N LEU A 387 7.04 18.65 17.33
CA LEU A 387 8.03 18.18 18.28
C LEU A 387 8.82 19.35 18.88
N GLU A 388 9.24 20.31 18.07
CA GLU A 388 9.96 21.50 18.54
C GLU A 388 9.10 22.37 19.45
N THR A 389 7.83 22.61 19.10
CA THR A 389 6.91 23.42 19.95
C THR A 389 6.60 22.77 21.29
N ARG A 390 6.69 21.44 21.40
CA ARG A 390 6.50 20.71 22.66
C ARG A 390 7.74 20.67 23.55
N LYS A 391 8.92 21.06 23.05
CA LYS A 391 10.14 21.07 23.86
C LYS A 391 10.01 22.15 24.93
N ARG A 392 10.20 21.74 26.19
CA ARG A 392 10.27 22.69 27.31
C ARG A 392 11.62 23.39 27.28
N LEU A 393 11.61 24.68 27.00
CA LEU A 393 12.79 25.53 27.09
C LEU A 393 13.13 25.74 28.58
N ARG A 394 14.39 25.46 28.95
CA ARG A 394 14.91 25.74 30.30
C ARG A 394 15.32 27.20 30.45
N GLU A 395 15.75 27.83 29.37
CA GLU A 395 16.17 29.22 29.30
C GLU A 395 15.48 29.92 28.11
N VAL A 396 15.20 31.21 28.26
CA VAL A 396 14.65 32.04 27.18
C VAL A 396 15.80 32.32 26.19
N PRO A 397 15.70 31.89 24.93
CA PRO A 397 16.75 32.15 23.94
C PRO A 397 16.78 33.64 23.63
N LEU A 398 17.81 34.34 24.12
CA LEU A 398 18.07 35.74 23.84
C LEU A 398 19.34 35.86 22.98
N ALA A 399 19.25 36.62 21.89
CA ALA A 399 20.43 37.00 21.14
C ALA A 399 21.20 38.05 21.96
N VAL A 400 22.36 37.65 22.50
CA VAL A 400 23.20 38.52 23.36
C VAL A 400 23.75 39.74 22.61
N ARG A 401 23.82 39.67 21.28
CA ARG A 401 24.36 40.74 20.45
C ARG A 401 23.33 41.18 19.40
N PRO A 402 22.71 42.37 19.54
CA PRO A 402 21.85 42.89 18.49
C PRO A 402 22.69 43.22 17.24
N PRO A 403 22.18 42.94 16.02
CA PRO A 403 22.87 43.33 14.80
C PRO A 403 22.87 44.86 14.66
N ALA A 404 23.95 45.43 14.12
CA ALA A 404 24.06 46.89 13.91
C ALA A 404 23.04 47.44 12.90
N SER A 405 22.52 46.59 12.00
CA SER A 405 21.38 46.89 11.13
C SER A 405 20.59 45.60 10.85
N LEU A 406 19.26 45.66 10.87
CA LEU A 406 18.39 44.50 10.59
C LEU A 406 18.26 44.21 9.10
N PHE A 407 18.34 45.26 8.29
CA PHE A 407 18.44 45.21 6.85
C PHE A 407 19.86 45.65 6.50
N GLY A 408 20.54 44.95 5.57
CA GLY A 408 21.93 45.27 5.20
C GLY A 408 22.12 46.75 4.78
N ALA A 409 23.38 47.18 4.65
CA ALA A 409 23.67 48.52 4.15
C ALA A 409 23.00 48.72 2.78
N PRO A 410 22.34 49.87 2.53
CA PRO A 410 21.70 50.12 1.25
C PRO A 410 22.75 50.01 0.13
N PRO A 411 22.45 49.34 -0.99
CA PRO A 411 23.39 49.22 -2.10
C PRO A 411 23.80 50.62 -2.58
N PRO A 412 25.06 50.83 -2.98
CA PRO A 412 25.54 52.14 -3.42
C PRO A 412 24.74 52.59 -4.66
N GLY A 413 23.87 53.58 -4.49
CA GLY A 413 22.99 54.11 -5.55
C GLY A 413 21.52 54.33 -5.19
N MET A 414 21.09 54.04 -3.95
CA MET A 414 19.70 54.27 -3.52
C MET A 414 19.36 55.77 -3.40
N PRO A 415 18.20 56.25 -3.90
CA PRO A 415 17.84 57.66 -3.85
C PRO A 415 17.65 58.17 -2.41
N PRO A 416 18.04 59.43 -2.11
CA PRO A 416 18.15 59.97 -0.74
C PRO A 416 16.83 60.06 0.05
N GLY A 417 15.68 59.74 -0.57
CA GLY A 417 14.36 59.73 0.08
C GLY A 417 13.96 58.43 0.78
N MET A 418 14.64 57.30 0.55
CA MET A 418 14.32 56.00 1.18
C MET A 418 15.21 55.61 2.37
N ALA A 419 16.36 56.26 2.52
CA ALA A 419 17.23 56.12 3.71
C ALA A 419 16.52 56.41 5.05
N PRO A 420 15.67 57.46 5.20
CA PRO A 420 15.01 57.74 6.48
C PRO A 420 13.89 56.73 6.84
N LEU A 421 13.33 56.01 5.87
CA LEU A 421 12.33 54.96 6.14
C LEU A 421 12.97 53.70 6.76
N LEU A 422 14.17 53.31 6.30
CA LEU A 422 14.95 52.22 6.90
C LEU A 422 15.54 52.61 8.26
N ALA A 423 15.95 53.87 8.43
CA ALA A 423 16.41 54.39 9.72
C ALA A 423 15.26 54.47 10.74
N GLY A 424 14.06 54.88 10.31
CA GLY A 424 12.85 54.89 11.14
C GLY A 424 12.41 53.49 11.59
N LEU A 425 12.55 52.47 10.73
CA LEU A 425 12.27 51.07 11.09
C LEU A 425 13.29 50.46 12.06
N ASN A 426 14.55 50.89 11.99
CA ASN A 426 15.60 50.47 12.95
C ASN A 426 15.49 51.17 14.32
N ALA A 427 14.68 52.24 14.44
CA ALA A 427 14.52 53.04 15.67
C ALA A 427 13.28 52.68 16.51
N TRP A 428 12.57 51.58 16.19
CA TRP A 428 11.42 51.08 16.97
C TRP A 428 11.80 50.05 18.06
N GLN A 429 13.09 49.98 18.43
CA GLN A 429 13.53 49.46 19.74
C GLN A 429 13.70 50.64 20.70
#